data_AF-A0AAJ7SH59-F1
#
_entry.id   AF-A0AAJ7SH59-F1
#
_cell.length_a   1.000
_cell.length_b   1.000
_cell.length_c   1.000
_cell.angle_alpha   90.00
_cell.angle_beta   90.00
_cell.angle_gamma   90.00
#
_symmetry.space_group_name_H-M   'P 1'
#
loop_
_entity.id
_entity.type
_entity.pdbx_description
1 polymer ?
#
loop_
_entity_poly.entity_id
_entity_poly.type
_entity_poly.pdbx_seq_one_letter_code
_entity_poly.pdbx_strand_id
1 'polypeptide(L)'
;MLEGVTVDIDFDMVVLEVCIESVESAKRALSCGADRLELCTALSQGGLTPTVGLLRSVKNHAGSVPVMCLIRCRSGNFNYTEEDLQVMLYDIGCLKDNGADGFVIGVLNESGEIHVESCSRLRAACGSLPVTFHRAFDFSVESIPVALRKVKQIGCSRILTSGRDVNVTAAVSVNRRRRKFEGARSSISSSRYHHHAWWRHHFGKHRSYCEEYQGR
;
A
#
# COMPACT_ATOMS: atom_id res chain seq x y z
N MET A 1 30.55 -6.32 25.28
CA MET A 1 29.69 -7.48 24.96
C MET A 1 28.27 -6.96 24.79
N LEU A 2 27.73 -7.02 23.58
CA LEU A 2 26.30 -6.80 23.33
C LEU A 2 25.82 -8.05 22.61
N GLU A 3 25.09 -8.90 23.34
CA GLU A 3 24.52 -10.14 22.84
C GLU A 3 23.52 -9.81 21.72
N GLY A 4 23.74 -10.41 20.55
CA GLY A 4 22.86 -10.26 19.40
C GLY A 4 21.61 -11.09 19.61
N VAL A 5 20.47 -10.43 19.83
CA VAL A 5 19.16 -11.09 19.78
C VAL A 5 18.78 -11.27 18.31
N THR A 6 18.81 -12.51 17.83
CA THR A 6 18.19 -12.91 16.57
C THR A 6 16.68 -13.00 16.77
N VAL A 7 15.92 -12.24 15.99
CA VAL A 7 14.45 -12.32 15.96
C VAL A 7 14.06 -13.17 14.77
N ASP A 8 13.48 -14.33 15.03
CA ASP A 8 12.86 -15.15 13.98
C ASP A 8 11.64 -14.41 13.42
N ILE A 9 11.69 -14.04 12.14
CA ILE A 9 10.51 -13.53 11.43
C ILE A 9 9.61 -14.74 11.19
N ASP A 10 8.54 -14.82 11.96
CA ASP A 10 7.50 -15.82 11.73
C ASP A 10 6.80 -15.52 10.38
N PHE A 11 7.07 -16.37 9.39
CA PHE A 11 6.52 -16.27 8.03
C PHE A 11 5.05 -16.69 7.95
N ASP A 12 4.44 -17.21 9.04
CA ASP A 12 3.00 -17.54 9.07
C ASP A 12 2.09 -16.30 9.17
N MET A 13 2.64 -15.08 9.27
CA MET A 13 1.88 -13.81 9.37
C MET A 13 2.10 -12.82 8.21
N VAL A 14 2.47 -13.29 7.01
CA VAL A 14 2.52 -12.43 5.83
C VAL A 14 1.11 -12.22 5.27
N VAL A 15 0.70 -10.97 5.11
CA VAL A 15 -0.60 -10.60 4.53
C VAL A 15 -0.40 -10.27 3.05
N LEU A 16 -1.02 -11.04 2.16
CA LEU A 16 -1.04 -10.78 0.72
C LEU A 16 -2.06 -9.70 0.38
N GLU A 17 -1.58 -8.50 0.07
CA GLU A 17 -2.40 -7.41 -0.48
C GLU A 17 -2.24 -7.33 -2.00
N VAL A 18 -3.37 -7.30 -2.72
CA VAL A 18 -3.39 -7.23 -4.19
C VAL A 18 -4.05 -5.93 -4.64
N CYS A 19 -3.36 -5.13 -5.46
CA CYS A 19 -3.93 -3.96 -6.11
C CYS A 19 -4.88 -4.38 -7.23
N ILE A 20 -6.09 -3.81 -7.24
CA ILE A 20 -7.16 -4.13 -8.18
C ILE A 20 -7.79 -2.84 -8.73
N GLU A 21 -8.35 -2.91 -9.93
CA GLU A 21 -9.05 -1.77 -10.57
C GLU A 21 -10.39 -2.12 -11.21
N SER A 22 -10.84 -3.36 -11.04
CA SER A 22 -12.12 -3.84 -11.58
C SER A 22 -12.70 -4.96 -10.73
N VAL A 23 -14.00 -5.20 -10.85
CA VAL A 23 -14.68 -6.35 -10.22
C VAL A 23 -14.08 -7.69 -10.66
N GLU A 24 -13.67 -7.80 -11.93
CA GLU A 24 -13.00 -9.00 -12.45
C GLU A 24 -11.68 -9.26 -11.72
N SER A 25 -10.83 -8.23 -11.60
CA SER A 25 -9.55 -8.33 -10.89
C SER A 25 -9.75 -8.65 -9.40
N ALA A 26 -10.80 -8.09 -8.76
CA ALA A 26 -11.17 -8.41 -7.39
C ALA A 26 -11.51 -9.89 -7.22
N LYS A 27 -12.41 -10.42 -8.07
CA LYS A 27 -12.81 -11.85 -8.01
C LYS A 27 -11.62 -12.78 -8.17
N ARG A 28 -10.71 -12.47 -9.10
CA ARG A 28 -9.48 -13.24 -9.32
C ARG A 28 -8.54 -13.18 -8.11
N ALA A 29 -8.31 -12.00 -7.55
CA ALA A 29 -7.48 -11.85 -6.36
C ALA A 29 -8.04 -12.68 -5.19
N LEU A 30 -9.36 -12.64 -4.98
CA LEU A 30 -10.05 -13.40 -3.94
C LEU A 30 -9.95 -14.91 -4.18
N SER A 31 -10.19 -15.39 -5.41
CA SER A 31 -10.08 -16.83 -5.72
C SER A 31 -8.65 -17.37 -5.56
N CYS A 32 -7.65 -16.50 -5.69
CA CYS A 32 -6.25 -16.83 -5.47
C CYS A 32 -5.78 -16.65 -4.01
N GLY A 33 -6.69 -16.33 -3.08
CA GLY A 33 -6.39 -16.23 -1.65
C GLY A 33 -5.71 -14.92 -1.24
N ALA A 34 -6.09 -13.79 -1.84
CA ALA A 34 -5.70 -12.48 -1.33
C ALA A 34 -6.30 -12.24 0.07
N ASP A 35 -5.46 -11.81 1.01
CA ASP A 35 -5.87 -11.49 2.38
C ASP A 35 -6.40 -10.06 2.52
N ARG A 36 -6.05 -9.19 1.57
CA ARG A 36 -6.49 -7.79 1.50
C ARG A 36 -6.49 -7.30 0.05
N LEU A 37 -7.36 -6.35 -0.26
CA LEU A 37 -7.42 -5.69 -1.57
C LEU A 37 -7.08 -4.21 -1.44
N GLU A 38 -6.24 -3.68 -2.33
CA GLU A 38 -6.07 -2.25 -2.53
C GLU A 38 -6.85 -1.85 -3.79
N LEU A 39 -7.94 -1.10 -3.61
CA LEU A 39 -8.80 -0.65 -4.69
C LEU A 39 -8.34 0.70 -5.24
N CYS A 40 -8.07 0.70 -6.54
CA CYS A 40 -7.62 1.85 -7.31
C CYS A 40 -8.45 1.99 -8.60
N THR A 41 -8.23 3.07 -9.33
CA THR A 41 -8.44 3.14 -10.79
C THR A 41 -7.13 3.53 -11.47
N ALA A 42 -7.04 3.41 -12.80
CA ALA A 42 -5.89 3.84 -13.58
C ALA A 42 -4.53 3.33 -13.04
N LEU A 43 -4.40 2.03 -12.78
CA LEU A 43 -3.16 1.42 -12.26
C LEU A 43 -1.96 1.64 -13.19
N SER A 44 -2.19 1.78 -14.50
CA SER A 44 -1.16 2.15 -15.48
C SER A 44 -0.47 3.48 -15.16
N GLN A 45 -1.16 4.39 -14.46
CA GLN A 45 -0.66 5.69 -13.98
C GLN A 45 -0.23 5.68 -12.51
N GLY A 46 -0.06 4.48 -11.94
CA GLY A 46 0.30 4.28 -10.54
C GLY A 46 -0.87 4.30 -9.57
N GLY A 47 -2.11 4.21 -10.08
CA GLY A 47 -3.32 4.18 -9.27
C GLY A 47 -3.85 5.58 -8.93
N LEU A 48 -5.16 5.74 -8.98
CA LEU A 48 -5.94 6.92 -8.57
C LEU A 48 -7.12 6.49 -7.69
N THR A 49 -7.79 7.47 -7.07
CA THR A 49 -8.98 7.25 -6.24
C THR A 49 -10.06 6.48 -7.00
N PRO A 50 -10.59 5.36 -6.47
CA PRO A 50 -11.65 4.62 -7.12
C PRO A 50 -13.01 5.32 -6.99
N THR A 51 -13.95 5.00 -7.87
CA THR A 51 -15.33 5.49 -7.73
C THR A 51 -16.09 4.71 -6.67
N VAL A 52 -17.10 5.35 -6.06
CA VAL A 52 -18.02 4.69 -5.12
C VAL A 52 -18.73 3.49 -5.75
N GLY A 53 -19.12 3.60 -7.03
CA GLY A 53 -19.76 2.51 -7.76
C GLY A 53 -18.86 1.28 -7.88
N LEU A 54 -17.56 1.48 -8.14
CA LEU A 54 -16.58 0.39 -8.17
C LEU A 54 -16.39 -0.22 -6.78
N LEU A 55 -16.24 0.61 -5.73
CA LEU A 55 -16.11 0.14 -4.35
C LEU A 55 -17.27 -0.76 -3.94
N ARG A 56 -18.52 -0.29 -4.10
CA ARG A 56 -19.72 -1.08 -3.76
C ARG A 56 -19.76 -2.40 -4.51
N SER A 57 -19.44 -2.38 -5.80
CA SER A 57 -19.43 -3.57 -6.64
C SER A 57 -18.38 -4.60 -6.19
N VAL A 58 -17.19 -4.14 -5.78
CA VAL A 58 -16.14 -5.00 -5.22
C VAL A 58 -16.54 -5.54 -3.84
N LYS A 59 -17.12 -4.70 -2.97
CA LYS A 59 -17.57 -5.09 -1.63
C LYS A 59 -18.62 -6.21 -1.66
N ASN A 60 -19.47 -6.26 -2.68
CA ASN A 60 -20.43 -7.35 -2.89
C ASN A 60 -19.77 -8.73 -3.11
N HIS A 61 -18.48 -8.75 -3.45
CA HIS A 61 -17.72 -9.98 -3.68
C HIS A 61 -16.65 -10.25 -2.60
N ALA A 62 -16.21 -9.22 -1.87
CA ALA A 62 -15.07 -9.30 -0.96
C ALA A 62 -15.32 -10.16 0.30
N GLY A 63 -16.58 -10.37 0.70
CA GLY A 63 -16.88 -11.08 1.93
C GLY A 63 -16.23 -10.40 3.14
N SER A 64 -15.39 -11.14 3.88
CA SER A 64 -14.61 -10.61 5.02
C SER A 64 -13.24 -10.04 4.63
N VAL A 65 -12.81 -10.15 3.37
CA VAL A 65 -11.52 -9.62 2.91
C VAL A 65 -11.58 -8.09 2.89
N PRO A 66 -10.71 -7.38 3.62
CA PRO A 66 -10.76 -5.91 3.67
C PRO A 66 -10.40 -5.27 2.34
N VAL A 67 -11.10 -4.19 1.99
CA VAL A 67 -10.90 -3.38 0.79
C VAL A 67 -10.42 -1.98 1.21
N MET A 68 -9.15 -1.71 0.92
CA MET A 68 -8.49 -0.44 1.18
C MET A 68 -8.62 0.46 -0.05
N CYS A 69 -9.14 1.68 0.09
CA CYS A 69 -9.25 2.60 -1.05
C CYS A 69 -8.03 3.52 -1.14
N LEU A 70 -7.40 3.58 -2.32
CA LEU A 70 -6.40 4.61 -2.60
C LEU A 70 -7.04 5.99 -2.62
N ILE A 71 -6.40 6.97 -2.01
CA ILE A 71 -6.77 8.39 -2.10
C ILE A 71 -5.65 9.13 -2.82
N ARG A 72 -5.90 9.40 -4.10
CA ARG A 72 -4.99 10.10 -5.02
C ARG A 72 -5.81 10.68 -6.17
N CYS A 73 -6.09 11.98 -6.10
CA CYS A 73 -7.02 12.67 -7.02
C CYS A 73 -6.48 12.83 -8.44
N ARG A 74 -5.14 12.78 -8.64
CA ARG A 74 -4.51 12.91 -9.97
C ARG A 74 -3.20 12.16 -10.07
N SER A 75 -2.77 11.92 -11.31
CA SER A 75 -1.48 11.30 -11.61
C SER A 75 -0.33 12.31 -11.52
N GLY A 76 0.90 11.83 -11.67
CA GLY A 76 2.11 12.65 -11.52
C GLY A 76 2.64 12.66 -10.08
N ASN A 77 3.04 13.85 -9.63
CA ASN A 77 3.68 14.07 -8.32
C ASN A 77 2.73 13.87 -7.13
N PHE A 78 3.26 13.97 -5.92
CA PHE A 78 2.54 13.80 -4.65
C PHE A 78 2.43 15.11 -3.85
N ASN A 79 2.73 16.24 -4.48
CA ASN A 79 2.49 17.57 -3.92
C ASN A 79 1.14 18.04 -4.44
N TYR A 80 0.23 18.40 -3.54
CA TYR A 80 -1.15 18.73 -3.85
C TYR A 80 -1.45 20.16 -3.42
N THR A 81 -2.24 20.88 -4.20
CA THR A 81 -2.77 22.18 -3.79
C THR A 81 -3.81 22.02 -2.69
N GLU A 82 -4.28 23.12 -2.10
CA GLU A 82 -5.36 23.05 -1.11
C GLU A 82 -6.66 22.52 -1.73
N GLU A 83 -6.97 22.90 -2.98
CA GLU A 83 -8.13 22.39 -3.71
C GLU A 83 -8.04 20.88 -3.96
N ASP A 84 -6.86 20.38 -4.36
CA ASP A 84 -6.61 18.94 -4.49
C ASP A 84 -6.87 18.22 -3.15
N LEU A 85 -6.41 18.78 -2.03
CA LEU A 85 -6.62 18.21 -0.70
C LEU A 85 -8.10 18.21 -0.29
N GLN A 86 -8.86 19.25 -0.63
CA GLN A 86 -10.29 19.29 -0.37
C GLN A 86 -11.05 18.20 -1.14
N VAL A 87 -10.68 17.96 -2.41
CA VAL A 87 -11.21 16.84 -3.20
C VAL A 87 -10.89 15.50 -2.50
N MET A 88 -9.65 15.29 -2.09
CA MET A 88 -9.23 14.07 -1.40
C MET A 88 -9.97 13.85 -0.07
N LEU A 89 -10.20 14.91 0.70
CA LEU A 89 -10.97 14.85 1.96
C LEU A 89 -12.44 14.48 1.70
N TYR A 90 -13.04 15.04 0.65
CA TYR A 90 -14.40 14.72 0.26
C TYR A 90 -14.53 13.25 -0.19
N ASP A 91 -13.59 12.78 -1.02
CA ASP A 91 -13.53 11.38 -1.47
C ASP A 91 -13.40 10.40 -0.30
N ILE A 92 -12.59 10.71 0.72
CA ILE A 92 -12.50 9.90 1.94
C ILE A 92 -13.87 9.77 2.61
N GLY A 93 -14.59 10.89 2.75
CA GLY A 93 -15.94 10.90 3.31
C GLY A 93 -16.88 9.98 2.54
N CYS A 94 -16.98 10.19 1.22
CA CYS A 94 -17.82 9.38 0.35
C CYS A 94 -17.46 7.90 0.40
N LEU A 95 -16.19 7.52 0.29
CA LEU A 95 -15.77 6.12 0.27
C LEU A 95 -15.99 5.45 1.63
N LYS A 96 -15.77 6.18 2.74
CA LYS A 96 -16.04 5.68 4.10
C LYS A 96 -17.51 5.38 4.29
N ASP A 97 -18.40 6.31 3.92
CA ASP A 97 -19.85 6.15 4.02
C ASP A 97 -20.38 5.00 3.13
N ASN A 98 -19.55 4.55 2.18
CA ASN A 98 -19.86 3.48 1.24
C ASN A 98 -19.11 2.16 1.52
N GLY A 99 -18.52 2.02 2.70
CA GLY A 99 -18.02 0.74 3.21
C GLY A 99 -16.57 0.42 2.86
N ALA A 100 -15.73 1.43 2.60
CA ALA A 100 -14.29 1.23 2.59
C ALA A 100 -13.81 0.73 3.97
N ASP A 101 -12.94 -0.28 4.00
CA ASP A 101 -12.41 -0.85 5.25
C ASP A 101 -11.12 -0.15 5.72
N GLY A 102 -10.61 0.76 4.90
CA GLY A 102 -9.43 1.57 5.19
C GLY A 102 -8.95 2.35 3.97
N PHE A 103 -7.87 3.10 4.16
CA PHE A 103 -7.38 4.03 3.14
C PHE A 103 -5.89 3.92 2.90
N VAL A 104 -5.47 4.30 1.70
CA VAL A 104 -4.06 4.43 1.32
C VAL A 104 -3.81 5.86 0.89
N ILE A 105 -2.90 6.57 1.58
CA ILE A 105 -2.66 8.01 1.38
C ILE A 105 -1.17 8.32 1.24
N GLY A 106 -0.82 9.52 0.81
CA GLY A 106 0.51 10.08 1.03
C GLY A 106 0.70 11.40 0.28
N VAL A 107 1.30 12.37 0.98
CA VAL A 107 1.52 13.72 0.46
C VAL A 107 2.96 14.12 0.72
N LEU A 108 3.61 14.69 -0.29
CA LEU A 108 4.91 15.33 -0.19
C LEU A 108 4.76 16.85 -0.35
N ASN A 109 5.66 17.63 0.24
CA ASN A 109 5.75 19.07 0.01
C ASN A 109 6.56 19.39 -1.25
N GLU A 110 6.74 20.68 -1.56
CA GLU A 110 7.48 21.13 -2.76
C GLU A 110 8.94 20.67 -2.73
N SER A 111 9.51 20.53 -1.54
CA SER A 111 10.86 20.02 -1.30
C SER A 111 10.95 18.49 -1.39
N GLY A 112 9.85 17.77 -1.62
CA GLY A 112 9.83 16.31 -1.67
C GLY A 112 9.89 15.62 -0.29
N GLU A 113 9.64 16.34 0.79
CA GLU A 113 9.55 15.79 2.15
C GLU A 113 8.11 15.39 2.45
N ILE A 114 7.90 14.44 3.36
CA ILE A 114 6.56 14.05 3.81
C ILE A 114 5.89 15.26 4.46
N HIS A 115 4.75 15.66 3.89
CA HIS A 115 3.95 16.77 4.39
C HIS A 115 3.03 16.29 5.51
N VAL A 116 3.55 16.35 6.75
CA VAL A 116 2.90 15.81 7.95
C VAL A 116 1.53 16.44 8.17
N GLU A 117 1.39 17.74 7.96
CA GLU A 117 0.12 18.45 8.19
C GLU A 117 -1.00 17.95 7.27
N SER A 118 -0.80 17.94 5.94
CA SER A 118 -1.80 17.42 5.00
C SER A 118 -2.08 15.95 5.23
N CYS A 119 -1.06 15.13 5.48
CA CYS A 119 -1.27 13.71 5.78
C CYS A 119 -2.08 13.50 7.06
N SER A 120 -1.88 14.35 8.08
CA SER A 120 -2.63 14.28 9.34
C SER A 120 -4.09 14.69 9.15
N ARG A 121 -4.37 15.69 8.29
CA ARG A 121 -5.73 16.07 7.89
C ARG A 121 -6.46 14.92 7.20
N LEU A 122 -5.82 14.30 6.20
CA LEU A 122 -6.37 13.12 5.51
C LEU A 122 -6.59 11.96 6.48
N ARG A 123 -5.59 11.65 7.33
CA ARG A 123 -5.69 10.60 8.35
C ARG A 123 -6.85 10.84 9.32
N ALA A 124 -7.08 12.09 9.74
CA ALA A 124 -8.19 12.43 10.61
C ALA A 124 -9.55 12.15 9.93
N ALA A 125 -9.68 12.48 8.64
CA ALA A 125 -10.91 12.20 7.87
C ALA A 125 -11.22 10.68 7.76
N CYS A 126 -10.20 9.83 7.78
CA CYS A 126 -10.35 8.37 7.81
C CYS A 126 -10.95 7.83 9.13
N GLY A 127 -10.99 8.63 10.20
CA GLY A 127 -11.54 8.23 11.50
C GLY A 127 -10.76 7.10 12.15
N SER A 128 -11.46 6.05 12.60
CA SER A 128 -10.85 4.86 13.22
C SER A 128 -10.30 3.84 12.23
N LEU A 129 -10.57 4.01 10.93
CA LEU A 129 -10.18 3.03 9.91
C LEU A 129 -8.65 3.00 9.72
N PRO A 130 -8.08 1.82 9.41
CA PRO A 130 -6.64 1.67 9.17
C PRO A 130 -6.20 2.49 7.96
N VAL A 131 -4.98 3.03 8.04
CA VAL A 131 -4.36 3.82 6.97
C VAL A 131 -2.98 3.31 6.63
N THR A 132 -2.72 3.14 5.34
CA THR A 132 -1.43 2.81 4.75
C THR A 132 -0.82 4.05 4.09
N PHE A 133 0.47 4.29 4.29
CA PHE A 133 1.19 5.32 3.52
C PHE A 133 1.70 4.71 2.21
N HIS A 134 1.28 5.24 1.05
CA HIS A 134 1.61 4.67 -0.25
C HIS A 134 3.05 4.98 -0.71
N ARG A 135 3.36 4.65 -1.97
CA ARG A 135 4.70 4.78 -2.57
C ARG A 135 5.29 6.19 -2.66
N ALA A 136 4.58 7.27 -2.31
CA ALA A 136 5.24 8.57 -2.07
C ALA A 136 6.40 8.47 -1.08
N PHE A 137 6.40 7.47 -0.19
CA PHE A 137 7.53 7.16 0.68
C PHE A 137 8.83 6.90 -0.11
N ASP A 138 8.72 6.24 -1.27
CA ASP A 138 9.84 5.92 -2.14
C ASP A 138 10.43 7.17 -2.81
N PHE A 139 9.61 8.21 -3.01
CA PHE A 139 10.00 9.47 -3.64
C PHE A 139 10.41 10.56 -2.64
N SER A 140 10.32 10.28 -1.34
CA SER A 140 10.71 11.23 -0.31
C SER A 140 12.22 11.44 -0.28
N VAL A 141 12.66 12.70 -0.25
CA VAL A 141 14.08 13.06 -0.16
C VAL A 141 14.67 12.83 1.23
N GLU A 142 13.81 12.70 2.25
CA GLU A 142 14.23 12.54 3.64
C GLU A 142 14.93 11.21 3.85
N SER A 143 15.84 11.10 4.83
CA SER A 143 16.38 9.78 5.18
C SER A 143 15.28 8.81 5.62
N ILE A 144 15.43 7.51 5.35
CA ILE A 144 14.46 6.46 5.72
C ILE A 144 14.04 6.55 7.21
N PRO A 145 14.97 6.69 8.19
CA PRO A 145 14.57 6.82 9.60
C PRO A 145 13.73 8.07 9.91
N VAL A 146 13.98 9.19 9.22
CA VAL A 146 13.16 10.41 9.39
C VAL A 146 11.77 10.20 8.78
N ALA A 147 11.71 9.69 7.56
CA ALA A 147 10.45 9.42 6.88
C ALA A 147 9.56 8.44 7.68
N LEU A 148 10.15 7.35 8.22
CA LEU A 148 9.43 6.39 9.06
C LEU A 148 8.86 7.01 10.34
N ARG A 149 9.62 7.89 11.01
CA ARG A 149 9.11 8.62 12.18
C ARG A 149 7.93 9.51 11.82
N LYS A 150 7.99 10.23 10.70
CA LYS A 150 6.87 11.06 10.22
C LYS A 150 5.63 10.22 9.89
N VAL A 151 5.79 9.10 9.18
CA VAL A 151 4.66 8.20 8.87
C VAL A 151 4.02 7.64 10.16
N LYS A 152 4.86 7.26 11.15
CA LYS A 152 4.37 6.82 12.45
C LYS A 152 3.64 7.93 13.20
N GLN A 153 4.17 9.16 13.17
CA GLN A 153 3.54 10.34 13.78
C GLN A 153 2.18 10.64 13.16
N ILE A 154 2.06 10.52 11.83
CA ILE A 154 0.78 10.68 11.13
C ILE A 154 -0.23 9.65 11.65
N GLY A 155 0.20 8.45 12.06
CA GLY A 155 -0.68 7.40 12.55
C GLY A 155 -1.08 6.38 11.48
N CYS A 156 -0.24 6.21 10.46
CA CYS A 156 -0.38 5.11 9.50
C CYS A 156 0.14 3.81 10.13
N SER A 157 -0.58 2.71 9.92
CA SER A 157 -0.23 1.39 10.45
C SER A 157 0.67 0.59 9.50
N ARG A 158 0.75 0.99 8.23
CA ARG A 158 1.51 0.32 7.16
C ARG A 158 2.16 1.31 6.21
N ILE A 159 3.19 0.86 5.51
CA ILE A 159 3.87 1.59 4.44
C ILE A 159 4.00 0.67 3.23
N LEU A 160 3.65 1.18 2.06
CA LEU A 160 3.95 0.59 0.78
C LEU A 160 5.24 1.19 0.22
N THR A 161 6.27 0.36 0.04
CA THR A 161 7.59 0.80 -0.41
C THR A 161 8.29 -0.28 -1.24
N SER A 162 9.02 0.14 -2.28
CA SER A 162 10.00 -0.68 -2.99
C SER A 162 11.41 -0.56 -2.40
N GLY A 163 11.57 0.06 -1.23
CA GLY A 163 12.86 0.36 -0.62
C GLY A 163 13.62 1.49 -1.34
N ARG A 164 12.89 2.40 -2.02
CA ARG A 164 13.45 3.47 -2.89
C ARG A 164 14.23 2.97 -4.10
N ASP A 165 13.96 1.74 -4.50
CA ASP A 165 14.54 1.14 -5.69
C ASP A 165 13.49 0.98 -6.80
N VAL A 166 13.94 0.77 -8.04
CA VAL A 166 13.07 0.57 -9.20
C VAL A 166 12.17 -0.64 -9.02
N ASN A 167 12.64 -1.69 -8.34
CA ASN A 167 11.89 -2.90 -8.01
C ASN A 167 12.31 -3.45 -6.63
N VAL A 168 11.37 -4.13 -5.95
CA VAL A 168 11.56 -4.68 -4.59
C VAL A 168 12.78 -5.62 -4.49
N THR A 169 13.07 -6.40 -5.54
CA THR A 169 14.20 -7.34 -5.55
C THR A 169 15.56 -6.64 -5.51
N ALA A 170 15.69 -5.46 -6.12
CA ALA A 170 16.93 -4.69 -6.13
C ALA A 170 17.23 -4.10 -4.73
N ALA A 171 16.18 -3.70 -4.00
CA ALA A 171 16.30 -3.26 -2.60
C ALA A 171 16.73 -4.40 -1.65
N VAL A 172 16.30 -5.65 -1.89
CA VAL A 172 16.69 -6.81 -1.08
C VAL A 172 18.20 -7.09 -1.18
N SER A 173 18.82 -6.88 -2.36
CA SER A 173 20.27 -7.00 -2.54
C SER A 173 21.08 -5.98 -1.71
N VAL A 174 20.56 -4.77 -1.53
CA VAL A 174 21.22 -3.70 -0.76
C VAL A 174 21.05 -3.90 0.75
N ASN A 175 19.89 -4.40 1.19
CA ASN A 175 19.55 -4.60 2.61
C ASN A 175 20.21 -5.81 3.29
N ARG A 176 20.97 -6.64 2.55
CA ARG A 176 21.77 -7.71 3.18
C ARG A 176 22.96 -7.16 3.98
N ARG A 177 23.35 -5.88 3.77
CA ARG A 177 24.47 -5.24 4.47
C ARG A 177 24.09 -4.31 5.63
N ARG A 178 22.81 -4.00 5.86
CA ARG A 178 22.38 -3.03 6.88
C ARG A 178 21.05 -3.42 7.53
N ARG A 179 21.05 -4.43 8.41
CA ARG A 179 19.86 -4.80 9.21
C ARG A 179 19.97 -4.26 10.64
N LYS A 180 19.20 -3.20 10.93
CA LYS A 180 18.58 -2.92 12.23
C LYS A 180 17.31 -2.09 11.96
N PHE A 181 16.14 -2.71 12.03
CA PHE A 181 14.89 -1.97 12.15
C PHE A 181 13.90 -2.76 13.01
N GLU A 182 13.48 -2.16 14.11
CA GLU A 182 12.43 -2.64 15.01
C GLU A 182 11.15 -1.84 14.72
N GLY A 183 10.01 -2.53 14.56
CA GLY A 183 8.69 -1.92 14.79
C GLY A 183 7.82 -1.51 13.59
N ALA A 184 7.93 -2.13 12.42
CA ALA A 184 6.91 -2.01 11.37
C ALA A 184 6.65 -3.35 10.66
N ARG A 185 5.38 -3.81 10.66
CA ARG A 185 4.94 -4.94 9.82
C ARG A 185 5.04 -4.50 8.36
N SER A 186 6.05 -4.96 7.65
CA SER A 186 6.23 -4.70 6.22
C SER A 186 5.22 -5.53 5.42
N SER A 187 4.35 -4.86 4.65
CA SER A 187 3.59 -5.50 3.58
C SER A 187 4.27 -5.13 2.27
N ILE A 188 4.84 -6.14 1.61
CA ILE A 188 5.39 -6.00 0.26
C ILE A 188 4.19 -6.13 -0.69
N SER A 189 3.68 -5.01 -1.22
CA SER A 189 2.76 -5.04 -2.36
C SER A 189 3.57 -4.77 -3.63
N SER A 190 3.57 -5.75 -4.53
CA SER A 190 4.26 -5.66 -5.82
C SER A 190 3.27 -5.14 -6.86
N SER A 191 3.42 -3.89 -7.29
CA SER A 191 2.51 -3.28 -8.26
C SER A 191 2.83 -3.57 -9.72
N ARG A 192 3.89 -4.34 -10.07
CA ARG A 192 4.20 -4.72 -11.48
C ARG A 192 4.87 -6.10 -11.66
N TYR A 193 4.15 -6.98 -12.36
CA TYR A 193 4.50 -8.00 -13.38
C TYR A 193 5.85 -8.77 -13.47
N HIS A 194 6.84 -8.68 -12.58
CA HIS A 194 8.12 -9.42 -12.77
C HIS A 194 8.62 -10.19 -11.53
N HIS A 195 7.75 -10.97 -10.87
CA HIS A 195 8.15 -11.70 -9.65
C HIS A 195 7.73 -13.18 -9.58
N HIS A 196 7.56 -13.86 -10.73
CA HIS A 196 7.16 -15.27 -10.77
C HIS A 196 8.20 -16.25 -10.18
N ALA A 197 9.50 -15.96 -10.25
CA ALA A 197 10.54 -16.90 -9.81
C ALA A 197 10.81 -16.87 -8.29
N TRP A 198 10.72 -15.69 -7.66
CA TRP A 198 11.01 -15.52 -6.23
C TRP A 198 9.88 -16.06 -5.35
N TRP A 199 8.62 -15.81 -5.76
CA TRP A 199 7.41 -16.27 -5.09
C TRP A 199 7.29 -17.79 -5.03
N ARG A 200 7.60 -18.49 -6.13
CA ARG A 200 7.52 -19.96 -6.24
C ARG A 200 8.43 -20.69 -5.25
N HIS A 201 9.52 -20.08 -4.80
CA HIS A 201 10.53 -20.75 -3.97
C HIS A 201 10.33 -20.53 -2.46
N HIS A 202 9.56 -19.51 -2.03
CA HIS A 202 9.56 -19.08 -0.62
C HIS A 202 8.19 -19.11 0.09
N PHE A 203 7.06 -19.18 -0.62
CA PHE A 203 5.73 -19.08 0.01
C PHE A 203 4.81 -20.22 -0.41
N GLY A 204 4.78 -21.28 0.39
CA GLY A 204 4.03 -22.51 0.11
C GLY A 204 2.50 -22.39 0.13
N LYS A 205 1.93 -21.34 0.75
CA LYS A 205 0.46 -21.15 0.90
C LYS A 205 -0.22 -20.46 -0.30
N HIS A 206 0.51 -19.74 -1.16
CA HIS A 206 -0.07 -18.93 -2.26
C HIS A 206 0.36 -19.41 -3.66
N ARG A 207 0.64 -20.71 -3.80
CA ARG A 207 1.16 -21.33 -5.03
C ARG A 207 0.26 -21.11 -6.26
N SER A 208 -1.05 -21.02 -6.06
CA SER A 208 -2.07 -20.90 -7.12
C SER A 208 -2.06 -19.58 -7.88
N TYR A 209 -1.62 -18.46 -7.26
CA TYR A 209 -1.61 -17.14 -7.93
C TYR A 209 -0.68 -17.10 -9.16
N CYS A 210 0.36 -17.94 -9.19
CA CYS A 210 1.41 -17.88 -10.22
C CYS A 210 1.10 -18.64 -11.52
N GLU A 211 0.15 -19.58 -11.53
CA GLU A 211 -0.03 -20.50 -12.67
C GLU A 211 -1.13 -20.07 -13.63
N GLU A 212 -2.18 -19.39 -13.15
CA GLU A 212 -3.33 -19.02 -13.98
C GLU A 212 -3.16 -17.71 -14.78
N TYR A 213 -2.16 -16.89 -14.42
CA TYR A 213 -1.87 -15.62 -15.11
C TYR A 213 -0.95 -15.76 -16.34
N GLN A 214 -0.39 -16.95 -16.59
CA GLN A 214 0.48 -17.22 -17.76
C GLN A 214 -0.30 -17.52 -19.06
N GLY A 215 -1.64 -17.48 -19.01
CA GLY A 215 -2.52 -17.81 -20.14
C GLY A 215 -3.03 -16.63 -20.99
N ARG A 216 -2.46 -15.43 -20.87
CA ARG A 216 -2.80 -14.27 -21.73
C ARG A 216 -1.57 -13.45 -22.10
#